data_AF-A0A9Q0SYX3-F1
#
_entry.id   AF-A0A9Q0SYX3-F1
#
_cell.length_a   1.000
_cell.length_b   1.000
_cell.length_c   1.000
_cell.angle_alpha   90.00
_cell.angle_beta   90.00
_cell.angle_gamma   90.00
#
_symmetry.space_group_name_H-M   'P 1'
#
loop_
_entity.id
_entity.type
_entity.pdbx_description
1 polymer ?
#
loop_
_entity_poly.entity_id
_entity_poly.type
_entity_poly.pdbx_seq_one_letter_code
_entity_poly.pdbx_strand_id
1 'polypeptide(L)'
;MEEIIRQEKSGQRNLKMFEKLERLQLVSLPNLKVIYPDALPFPYLKEIFVDDCPNLRKLPLNSNSAKEHRIVIQGWEDWWGRLEWEDEAAQQTFLPSFKGCLQ
;
A
#
# COMPACT_ATOMS: atom_id res chain seq x y z
N MET A 1 12.79 -39.52 5.21
CA MET A 1 13.79 -38.44 5.25
C MET A 1 12.97 -37.16 5.33
N GLU A 2 12.94 -36.55 6.51
CA GLU A 2 12.11 -35.38 6.79
C GLU A 2 12.97 -34.14 6.58
N GLU A 3 12.65 -33.33 5.57
CA GLU A 3 13.20 -31.98 5.45
C GLU A 3 12.31 -31.03 6.24
N ILE A 4 12.72 -30.73 7.47
CA ILE A 4 12.12 -29.68 8.29
C ILE A 4 12.57 -28.34 7.68
N ILE A 5 11.76 -27.80 6.78
CA ILE A 5 11.92 -26.43 6.31
C ILE A 5 11.57 -25.52 7.49
N ARG A 6 12.59 -24.86 8.03
CA ARG A 6 12.45 -23.84 9.06
C ARG A 6 11.53 -22.74 8.50
N GLN A 7 10.32 -22.63 9.05
CA GLN A 7 9.51 -21.44 8.89
C GLN A 7 10.26 -20.26 9.54
N GLU A 8 10.92 -19.46 8.73
CA GLU A 8 11.27 -18.11 9.15
C GLU A 8 9.96 -17.32 9.27
N LYS A 9 9.45 -17.19 10.50
CA LYS A 9 8.41 -16.22 10.82
C LYS A 9 8.99 -14.82 10.65
N SER A 10 8.97 -14.30 9.43
CA SER A 10 9.37 -12.93 9.09
C SER A 10 8.43 -11.86 9.66
N GLY A 11 7.28 -12.25 10.22
CA GLY A 11 6.17 -11.35 10.57
C GLY A 11 6.30 -10.50 11.85
N GLN A 12 7.44 -10.46 12.55
CA GLN A 12 7.54 -9.73 13.84
C GLN A 12 8.53 -8.57 13.88
N ARG A 13 9.48 -8.46 12.95
CA ARG A 13 10.56 -7.46 13.07
C ARG A 13 10.23 -6.08 12.47
N ASN A 14 9.18 -5.97 11.65
CA ASN A 14 8.86 -4.74 10.91
C ASN A 14 7.55 -4.04 11.34
N LEU A 15 6.81 -4.57 12.33
CA LEU A 15 5.49 -4.04 12.70
C LEU A 15 5.53 -2.59 13.22
N LYS A 16 6.69 -2.11 13.68
CA LYS A 16 6.88 -0.75 14.20
C LYS A 16 7.16 0.32 13.14
N MET A 17 7.47 -0.08 11.91
CA MET A 17 7.77 0.88 10.85
C MET A 17 6.48 1.60 10.43
N PHE A 18 6.51 2.92 10.48
CA PHE A 18 5.38 3.78 10.10
C PHE A 18 4.12 3.60 10.97
N GLU A 19 4.27 3.10 12.21
CA GLU A 19 3.17 2.99 13.19
C GLU A 19 2.49 4.31 13.52
N LYS A 20 3.09 5.46 13.23
CA LYS A 20 2.48 6.79 13.46
C LYS A 20 2.22 7.55 12.16
N LEU A 21 2.41 6.91 11.01
CA LEU A 21 2.26 7.57 9.72
C LEU A 21 0.77 7.74 9.44
N GLU A 22 0.31 8.99 9.42
CA GLU A 22 -1.07 9.33 9.10
C GLU A 22 -1.28 9.70 7.63
N ARG A 23 -0.25 10.22 6.98
CA ARG A 23 -0.30 10.65 5.57
C ARG A 23 0.97 10.24 4.84
N LEU A 24 0.81 9.65 3.66
CA LEU A 24 1.88 9.33 2.73
C LEU A 24 1.68 10.15 1.45
N GLN A 25 2.62 11.03 1.13
CA GLN A 25 2.57 11.87 -0.06
C GLN A 25 3.74 11.54 -0.98
N LEU A 26 3.45 11.23 -2.24
CA LEU A 26 4.42 10.91 -3.28
C LEU A 26 4.17 11.83 -4.46
N VAL A 27 5.16 12.66 -4.81
CA VAL A 27 5.03 13.70 -5.84
C VAL A 27 6.26 13.70 -6.74
N SER A 28 6.04 13.65 -8.05
CA SER A 28 7.10 13.76 -9.07
C SER A 28 8.25 12.78 -8.86
N LEU A 29 7.90 11.50 -8.67
CA LEU A 29 8.84 10.39 -8.52
C LEU A 29 8.76 9.47 -9.74
N PRO A 30 9.27 9.87 -10.91
CA PRO A 30 9.07 9.15 -12.16
C PRO A 30 9.69 7.76 -12.18
N ASN A 31 10.71 7.50 -11.36
CA ASN A 31 11.40 6.20 -11.30
C ASN A 31 10.93 5.30 -10.15
N LEU A 32 10.06 5.79 -9.26
CA LEU A 32 9.58 5.00 -8.13
C LEU A 32 8.63 3.90 -8.63
N LYS A 33 8.97 2.63 -8.35
CA LYS A 33 8.17 1.47 -8.76
C LYS A 33 7.41 0.82 -7.61
N VAL A 34 8.07 0.72 -6.47
CA VAL A 34 7.60 0.07 -5.25
C VAL A 34 8.12 0.88 -4.07
N ILE A 35 7.28 1.10 -3.06
CA ILE A 35 7.65 1.80 -1.81
C ILE A 35 8.31 0.84 -0.82
N TYR A 36 7.71 -0.35 -0.67
CA TYR A 36 8.19 -1.44 0.18
C TYR A 36 7.75 -2.78 -0.43
N PRO A 37 8.59 -3.84 -0.40
CA PRO A 37 8.27 -5.11 -1.08
C PRO A 37 7.03 -5.81 -0.48
N ASP A 38 6.89 -5.74 0.84
CA ASP A 38 5.80 -6.37 1.58
C ASP A 38 4.70 -5.36 1.96
N ALA A 39 3.54 -5.88 2.34
CA ALA A 39 2.48 -5.06 2.92
C ALA A 39 2.82 -4.61 4.35
N LEU A 40 2.42 -3.39 4.69
CA LEU A 40 2.65 -2.78 6.00
C LEU A 40 1.31 -2.54 6.72
N PRO A 41 1.24 -2.71 8.05
CA PRO A 41 -0.04 -2.66 8.78
C PRO A 41 -0.68 -1.27 8.82
N PHE A 42 0.11 -0.19 8.76
CA PHE A 42 -0.36 1.20 8.75
C PHE A 42 -1.57 1.50 9.68
N PRO A 43 -1.41 1.30 11.01
CA PRO A 43 -2.55 1.36 11.93
C PRO A 43 -3.28 2.71 11.97
N TYR A 44 -2.58 3.82 11.64
CA TYR A 44 -3.14 5.19 11.70
C TYR A 44 -3.14 5.91 10.35
N LEU A 45 -2.87 5.23 9.24
CA LEU A 45 -2.82 5.87 7.93
C LEU A 45 -4.22 6.30 7.50
N LYS A 46 -4.37 7.59 7.21
CA LYS A 46 -5.62 8.23 6.81
C LYS A 46 -5.61 8.62 5.34
N GLU A 47 -4.43 8.86 4.77
CA GLU A 47 -4.31 9.38 3.41
C GLU A 47 -3.07 8.85 2.68
N ILE A 48 -3.26 8.48 1.42
CA ILE A 48 -2.18 8.31 0.45
C ILE A 48 -2.48 9.25 -0.71
N PHE A 49 -1.54 10.13 -1.03
CA PHE A 49 -1.61 10.99 -2.20
C PHE A 49 -0.47 10.65 -3.15
N VAL A 50 -0.80 10.37 -4.40
CA VAL A 50 0.14 10.05 -5.47
C VAL A 50 -0.08 10.97 -6.66
N ASP A 51 0.93 11.77 -6.96
CA ASP A 51 0.94 12.66 -8.12
C ASP A 51 2.24 12.52 -8.90
N ASP A 52 2.16 12.52 -10.22
CA ASP A 52 3.32 12.42 -11.12
C ASP A 52 4.29 11.27 -10.75
N CYS A 53 3.75 10.08 -10.45
CA CYS A 53 4.50 8.85 -10.16
C CYS A 53 4.15 7.74 -11.17
N PRO A 54 4.43 7.93 -12.47
CA PRO A 54 3.93 7.07 -13.55
C PRO A 54 4.36 5.59 -13.48
N ASN A 55 5.46 5.29 -12.79
CA ASN A 55 6.00 3.94 -12.67
C ASN A 55 5.62 3.24 -11.35
N LEU A 56 4.94 3.90 -10.43
CA LEU A 56 4.54 3.31 -9.15
C LEU A 56 3.39 2.32 -9.39
N ARG A 57 3.66 1.03 -9.21
CA ARG A 57 2.68 -0.04 -9.48
C ARG A 57 2.16 -0.72 -8.23
N LYS A 58 2.89 -0.65 -7.12
CA LYS A 58 2.50 -1.33 -5.87
C LYS A 58 2.52 -0.38 -4.69
N LEU A 59 1.43 -0.38 -3.93
CA LEU A 59 1.37 0.21 -2.60
C LEU A 59 1.67 -0.87 -1.54
N PRO A 60 2.31 -0.53 -0.41
CA PRO A 60 2.58 -1.49 0.67
C PRO A 60 1.32 -1.72 1.52
N LEU A 61 0.22 -2.09 0.87
CA LEU A 61 -1.09 -2.35 1.46
C LEU A 61 -1.52 -3.80 1.18
N ASN A 62 -2.13 -4.44 2.17
CA ASN A 62 -2.92 -5.65 2.01
C ASN A 62 -4.30 -5.47 2.66
N SER A 63 -5.14 -6.49 2.60
CA SER A 63 -6.47 -6.46 3.21
C SER A 63 -6.46 -6.13 4.71
N ASN A 64 -5.35 -6.36 5.43
CA ASN A 64 -5.16 -6.02 6.85
C ASN A 64 -4.64 -4.60 7.11
N SER A 65 -4.09 -3.93 6.10
CA SER A 65 -3.59 -2.57 6.24
C SER A 65 -4.73 -1.58 6.49
N ALA A 66 -4.52 -0.61 7.38
CA ALA A 66 -5.48 0.47 7.66
C ALA A 66 -6.91 -0.01 7.99
N LYS A 67 -7.11 -1.25 8.43
CA LYS A 67 -8.44 -1.85 8.71
C LYS A 67 -9.27 -1.06 9.73
N GLU A 68 -8.60 -0.38 10.65
CA GLU A 68 -9.27 0.30 11.78
C GLU A 68 -9.86 1.66 11.40
N HIS A 69 -9.47 2.24 10.26
CA HIS A 69 -9.84 3.60 9.89
C HIS A 69 -10.14 3.73 8.39
N ARG A 70 -11.03 4.67 8.04
CA ARG A 70 -11.29 4.97 6.62
C ARG A 70 -10.10 5.72 6.03
N ILE A 71 -9.34 5.06 5.17
CA ILE A 71 -8.28 5.68 4.37
C ILE A 71 -8.87 6.35 3.13
N VAL A 72 -8.20 7.40 2.65
CA VAL A 72 -8.44 8.01 1.35
C VAL A 72 -7.19 7.83 0.49
N ILE A 73 -7.35 7.33 -0.73
CA ILE A 73 -6.26 7.23 -1.71
C ILE A 73 -6.56 8.19 -2.85
N GLN A 74 -5.67 9.14 -3.09
CA GLN A 74 -5.78 10.15 -4.13
C GLN A 74 -4.70 9.98 -5.17
N GLY A 75 -5.08 10.17 -6.43
CA GLY A 75 -4.17 10.17 -7.56
C GLY A 75 -4.91 10.16 -8.89
N TRP A 76 -4.14 9.99 -9.95
CA TRP A 76 -4.67 9.93 -11.32
C TRP A 76 -5.39 8.59 -11.57
N GLU A 77 -6.51 8.62 -12.29
CA GLU A 77 -7.28 7.41 -12.63
C GLU A 77 -6.44 6.39 -13.42
N ASP A 78 -5.60 6.87 -14.35
CA ASP A 78 -4.67 6.04 -15.11
C ASP A 78 -3.65 5.32 -14.23
N TRP A 79 -3.21 5.96 -13.14
CA TRP A 79 -2.33 5.32 -12.17
C TRP A 79 -3.11 4.28 -11.36
N TRP A 80 -4.28 4.65 -10.85
CA TRP A 80 -5.14 3.76 -10.07
C TRP A 80 -5.51 2.48 -10.82
N GLY A 81 -5.88 2.59 -12.10
CA GLY A 81 -6.19 1.44 -12.95
C GLY A 81 -5.01 0.52 -13.27
N ARG A 82 -3.77 0.99 -13.05
CA ARG A 82 -2.53 0.20 -13.27
C ARG A 82 -1.93 -0.35 -11.99
N LEU A 83 -2.54 -0.12 -10.82
CA LEU A 83 -2.06 -0.66 -9.55
C LEU A 83 -2.16 -2.18 -9.52
N GLU A 84 -1.05 -2.81 -9.15
CA GLU A 84 -0.90 -4.24 -8.89
C GLU A 84 -1.12 -4.47 -7.38
N TRP A 85 -2.29 -5.01 -7.04
CA TRP A 85 -2.66 -5.33 -5.66
C TRP A 85 -2.02 -6.63 -5.19
N GLU A 86 -1.79 -6.75 -3.88
CA GLU A 86 -1.25 -7.99 -3.28
C GLU A 86 -2.16 -9.20 -3.54
N ASP A 87 -3.47 -9.01 -3.36
CA ASP A 87 -4.51 -10.00 -3.62
C ASP A 87 -5.85 -9.31 -3.96
N GLU A 88 -6.83 -10.09 -4.43
CA GLU A 88 -8.17 -9.59 -4.76
C GLU A 88 -8.86 -8.99 -3.52
N ALA A 89 -8.59 -9.51 -2.32
CA ALA A 89 -9.21 -9.02 -1.10
C ALA A 89 -8.73 -7.59 -0.76
N ALA A 90 -7.44 -7.28 -0.95
CA ALA A 90 -6.86 -5.96 -0.80
C ALA A 90 -7.48 -5.00 -1.83
N GLN A 91 -7.57 -5.42 -3.10
CA GLN A 91 -8.21 -4.62 -4.13
C GLN A 91 -9.65 -4.25 -3.76
N GLN A 92 -10.47 -5.22 -3.37
CA GLN A 92 -11.86 -4.98 -2.96
C GLN A 92 -11.97 -4.11 -1.71
N THR A 93 -11.03 -4.26 -0.77
CA THR A 93 -10.98 -3.47 0.47
C THR A 93 -10.73 -1.98 0.17
N PHE A 94 -9.82 -1.67 -0.74
CA PHE A 94 -9.42 -0.29 -1.03
C PHE A 94 -10.12 0.35 -2.21
N LEU A 95 -10.84 -0.40 -3.04
CA LEU A 95 -11.63 0.13 -4.16
C LEU A 95 -12.52 1.33 -3.75
N PRO A 96 -13.26 1.29 -2.62
CA PRO A 96 -14.12 2.41 -2.21
C PRO A 96 -13.35 3.59 -1.60
N SER A 97 -12.04 3.45 -1.40
CA SER A 97 -11.18 4.46 -0.78
C SER A 97 -10.58 5.43 -1.79
N PHE A 98 -10.61 5.09 -3.08
CA PHE A 98 -10.04 5.93 -4.13
C PHE A 98 -10.88 7.17 -4.40
N LYS A 99 -10.18 8.30 -4.56
CA LYS A 99 -10.72 9.57 -5.03
C LYS A 99 -9.80 10.10 -6.12
N GLY A 100 -10.28 10.05 -7.36
CA GLY A 100 -9.54 10.61 -8.49
C GLY A 100 -9.27 12.10 -8.29
N CYS A 101 -8.08 12.55 -8.67
CA CYS A 101 -7.83 13.96 -8.88
C CYS A 101 -8.68 14.40 -10.09
N LEU A 102 -9.76 15.15 -9.86
CA LEU A 102 -10.51 15.78 -10.94
C LEU A 102 -9.56 16.73 -11.68
N GLN A 103 -9.44 16.56 -13.00
CA GLN A 103 -8.91 17.61 -13.88
C GLN A 103 -9.95 18.72 -14.06
#